data_AF-A0A5C4R0U0-F1
#
_entry.id   AF-A0A5C4R0U0-F1
#
_cell.length_a   1.000
_cell.length_b   1.000
_cell.length_c   1.000
_cell.angle_alpha   90.00
_cell.angle_beta   90.00
_cell.angle_gamma   90.00
#
_symmetry.space_group_name_H-M   'P 1'
#
loop_
_entity.id
_entity.type
_entity.pdbx_description
1 polymer ?
#
loop_
_entity_poly.entity_id
_entity_poly.type
_entity_poly.pdbx_seq_one_letter_code
_entity_poly.pdbx_strand_id
1 'polypeptide(L)'
;MHSVLAALVCLSLVVWSLAPSASHVPSVFEVVAEHTDMIADHGHSHGFEEDLVWALHGHSHDVADHDHSQAMLVPGAGAHPRVAWRDTFRLRASWEGPQRVYLIERPPRA
;
A
#
# COMPACT_ATOMS: atom_id res chain seq x y z
N MET A 1 17.79 31.46 21.10
CA MET A 1 18.23 30.41 20.14
C MET A 1 17.55 29.06 20.39
N HIS A 2 17.48 28.56 21.63
CA HIS A 2 16.81 27.27 21.93
C HIS A 2 15.34 27.17 21.49
N SER A 3 14.54 28.22 21.71
CA SER A 3 13.11 28.21 21.34
C SER A 3 12.88 28.20 19.82
N VAL A 4 13.78 28.83 19.05
CA VAL A 4 13.71 28.84 17.58
C VAL A 4 14.06 27.47 17.03
N LEU A 5 15.12 26.84 17.56
CA LEU A 5 15.49 25.47 17.20
C LEU A 5 14.34 24.49 17.51
N ALA A 6 13.74 24.59 18.70
CA ALA A 6 12.61 23.75 19.09
C ALA A 6 11.41 23.92 18.16
N ALA A 7 11.05 25.16 17.82
CA ALA A 7 9.97 25.45 16.88
C ALA A 7 10.25 24.87 15.48
N LEU A 8 11.48 24.98 14.98
CA LEU A 8 11.89 24.40 13.70
C LEU A 8 11.80 22.88 13.71
N VAL A 9 12.23 22.23 14.79
CA VAL A 9 12.12 20.76 14.95
C VAL A 9 10.65 20.34 14.99
N CYS A 10 9.82 20.99 15.79
CA CYS A 10 8.37 20.70 15.81
C CYS A 10 7.73 20.88 14.44
N LEU A 11 8.07 21.96 13.72
CA LEU A 11 7.57 22.20 12.37
C LEU A 11 8.04 21.10 11.41
N SER A 12 9.32 20.71 11.47
CA SER A 12 9.83 19.63 10.63
C SER A 12 9.15 18.29 10.89
N LEU A 13 8.82 17.98 12.14
CA LEU A 13 8.09 16.76 12.50
C LEU A 13 6.67 16.80 11.93
N VAL A 14 5.96 17.92 12.08
CA VAL A 14 4.61 18.10 11.52
C VAL A 14 4.64 17.96 9.99
N VAL A 15 5.58 18.60 9.31
CA VAL A 15 5.72 18.51 7.84
C VAL A 15 6.05 17.08 7.42
N TRP A 16 6.99 16.42 8.11
CA TRP A 16 7.38 15.05 7.81
C TRP A 16 6.23 14.05 8.00
N SER A 17 5.39 14.23 9.02
CA SER A 17 4.22 13.38 9.25
C SER A 17 3.09 13.60 8.24
N LEU A 18 2.96 14.80 7.67
CA LEU A 18 1.86 15.14 6.74
C LEU A 18 2.23 14.97 5.26
N ALA A 19 3.51 15.05 4.91
CA ALA A 19 3.97 14.98 3.52
C ALA A 19 3.53 13.69 2.79
N PRO A 20 3.59 12.48 3.39
CA PRO A 20 3.14 11.25 2.73
C PRO A 20 1.65 11.27 2.40
N SER A 21 0.81 11.78 3.30
CA SER A 21 -0.64 11.83 3.08
C SER A 21 -1.02 12.81 1.95
N ALA A 22 -0.27 13.91 1.80
CA ALA A 22 -0.52 14.89 0.75
C ALA A 22 -0.14 14.40 -0.66
N SER A 23 0.84 13.50 -0.78
CA SER A 23 1.26 12.96 -2.08
C SER A 23 0.26 11.98 -2.72
N HIS A 24 -0.67 11.41 -1.94
CA HIS A 24 -1.66 10.44 -2.42
C HIS A 24 -3.03 11.04 -2.74
N VAL A 25 -3.25 12.32 -2.45
CA VAL A 25 -4.53 12.99 -2.74
C VAL A 25 -4.87 13.00 -4.25
N PRO A 26 -3.90 13.21 -5.18
CA PRO A 26 -4.21 13.17 -6.61
C PRO A 26 -4.72 11.80 -7.10
N SER A 27 -4.15 10.68 -6.61
CA SER A 27 -4.55 9.33 -7.03
C SER A 27 -5.96 8.95 -6.60
N VAL A 28 -6.47 9.51 -5.50
CA VAL A 28 -7.86 9.26 -5.05
C VAL A 28 -8.88 9.82 -6.03
N PHE A 29 -8.64 11.04 -6.55
CA PHE A 29 -9.56 11.65 -7.51
C PHE A 29 -9.56 10.92 -8.85
N GLU A 30 -8.40 10.40 -9.28
CA GLU A 30 -8.29 9.57 -10.49
C GLU A 30 -9.09 8.27 -10.35
N VAL A 31 -8.99 7.57 -9.22
CA VAL A 31 -9.78 6.34 -8.97
C VAL A 31 -11.28 6.62 -8.97
N VAL A 32 -11.71 7.73 -8.34
CA VAL A 32 -13.12 8.11 -8.32
C VAL A 32 -13.63 8.42 -9.74
N ALA A 33 -12.84 9.13 -10.54
CA ALA A 33 -13.17 9.44 -11.93
C ALA A 33 -13.29 8.16 -12.78
N GLU A 34 -12.30 7.26 -12.71
CA GLU A 34 -12.29 5.99 -13.44
C GLU A 34 -13.54 5.14 -13.11
N HIS A 35 -13.91 5.09 -11.82
CA HIS A 35 -15.10 4.37 -11.40
C HIS A 35 -16.40 5.03 -11.85
N THR A 36 -16.46 6.35 -11.88
CA THR A 36 -17.66 7.05 -12.37
C THR A 36 -17.85 6.85 -13.87
N ASP A 37 -16.78 6.85 -14.65
CA ASP A 37 -16.81 6.52 -16.08
C ASP A 37 -17.23 5.06 -16.30
N MET A 38 -16.69 4.13 -15.51
CA MET A 38 -17.08 2.72 -15.59
C MET A 38 -18.57 2.51 -15.28
N ILE A 39 -19.13 3.20 -14.28
CA ILE A 39 -20.57 3.15 -14.00
C ILE A 39 -21.38 3.75 -15.15
N ALA A 40 -20.91 4.85 -15.74
CA ALA A 40 -21.59 5.48 -16.86
C ALA A 40 -21.65 4.57 -18.10
N ASP A 41 -20.56 3.87 -18.41
CA ASP A 41 -20.44 3.04 -19.60
C ASP A 41 -20.95 1.59 -19.39
N HIS A 42 -20.75 1.04 -18.20
CA HIS A 42 -20.99 -0.38 -17.87
C HIS A 42 -22.11 -0.59 -16.82
N GLY A 43 -22.68 0.47 -16.25
CA GLY A 43 -23.82 0.45 -15.32
C GLY A 43 -23.48 0.06 -13.87
N HIS A 44 -22.27 -0.42 -13.61
CA HIS A 44 -21.75 -0.72 -12.29
C HIS A 44 -20.22 -0.78 -12.33
N SER A 45 -19.60 -0.91 -11.17
CA SER A 45 -18.16 -0.96 -11.02
C SER A 45 -17.73 -2.03 -10.02
N HIS A 46 -16.46 -2.43 -10.10
CA HIS A 46 -15.89 -3.45 -9.23
C HIS A 46 -14.57 -2.99 -8.66
N GLY A 47 -14.31 -3.34 -7.40
CA GLY A 47 -13.00 -3.08 -6.81
C GLY A 47 -12.81 -1.64 -6.33
N PHE A 48 -13.89 -0.86 -6.15
CA PHE A 48 -13.79 0.56 -5.76
C PHE A 48 -13.03 0.74 -4.46
N GLU A 49 -13.39 -0.07 -3.45
CA GLU A 49 -12.83 0.01 -2.11
C GLU A 49 -11.35 -0.37 -2.15
N GLU A 50 -11.01 -1.46 -2.83
CA GLU A 50 -9.63 -1.90 -3.02
C GLU A 50 -8.80 -0.83 -3.73
N ASP A 51 -9.34 -0.25 -4.81
CA ASP A 51 -8.65 0.77 -5.58
C ASP A 51 -8.49 2.09 -4.82
N LEU A 52 -9.45 2.45 -3.96
CA LEU A 52 -9.34 3.59 -3.06
C LEU A 52 -8.26 3.34 -1.99
N VAL A 53 -8.20 2.12 -1.44
CA VAL A 53 -7.17 1.71 -0.47
C VAL A 53 -5.79 1.75 -1.14
N TRP A 54 -5.65 1.26 -2.37
CA TRP A 54 -4.41 1.35 -3.16
C TRP A 54 -4.03 2.79 -3.49
N ALA A 55 -4.99 3.65 -3.83
CA ALA A 55 -4.74 5.06 -4.11
C ALA A 55 -4.29 5.83 -2.87
N LEU A 56 -4.79 5.47 -1.68
CA LEU A 56 -4.46 6.12 -0.42
C LEU A 56 -3.10 5.65 0.14
N HIS A 57 -2.76 4.38 -0.04
CA HIS A 57 -1.53 3.78 0.50
C HIS A 57 -0.37 3.76 -0.52
N GLY A 58 -0.64 3.96 -1.81
CA GLY A 58 0.36 4.01 -2.89
C GLY A 58 1.03 2.66 -3.20
N HIS A 59 1.81 2.64 -4.29
CA HIS A 59 2.71 1.51 -4.65
C HIS A 59 4.17 1.75 -4.24
N SER A 60 4.49 2.80 -3.50
CA SER A 60 5.88 3.07 -3.09
C SER A 60 6.07 2.70 -1.64
N HIS A 61 7.15 1.97 -1.36
CA HIS A 61 7.75 1.76 -0.05
C HIS A 61 7.46 2.93 0.87
N ASP A 62 6.64 2.69 1.89
CA ASP A 62 6.38 3.68 2.93
C ASP A 62 7.73 4.18 3.47
N VAL A 63 7.80 5.39 4.02
CA VAL A 63 8.97 5.82 4.80
C VAL A 63 9.26 4.80 5.91
N ALA A 64 8.26 4.03 6.37
CA ALA A 64 8.44 2.86 7.22
C ALA A 64 9.29 1.72 6.60
N ASP A 65 9.15 1.44 5.30
CA ASP A 65 10.02 0.49 4.58
C ASP A 65 11.44 1.04 4.35
N HIS A 66 11.59 2.37 4.42
CA HIS A 66 12.88 3.07 4.39
C HIS A 66 13.45 3.41 5.78
N ASP A 67 12.71 3.16 6.86
CA ASP A 67 13.18 3.40 8.22
C ASP A 67 14.10 2.27 8.66
N HIS A 68 15.40 2.45 8.39
CA HIS A 68 16.46 1.61 8.96
C HIS A 68 16.84 2.04 10.39
N SER A 69 15.95 2.71 11.13
CA SER A 69 16.16 3.01 12.53
C SER A 69 16.44 1.73 13.32
N GLN A 70 17.70 1.57 13.73
CA GLN A 70 18.11 0.53 14.67
C GLN A 70 17.40 0.68 16.04
N ALA A 71 16.69 1.79 16.30
CA ALA A 71 15.99 2.02 17.55
C ALA A 71 14.72 1.14 17.71
N MET A 72 14.22 0.54 16.62
CA MET A 72 13.16 -0.48 16.67
C MET A 72 13.69 -1.90 16.91
N LEU A 73 15.02 -2.11 16.83
CA LEU A 73 15.65 -3.36 17.24
C LEU A 73 15.80 -3.35 18.76
N VAL A 74 14.71 -3.58 19.48
CA VAL A 74 14.78 -3.95 20.91
C VAL A 74 15.68 -5.18 21.02
N PRO A 75 16.87 -5.09 21.66
CA PRO A 75 17.69 -6.26 21.88
C PRO A 75 17.08 -7.04 23.06
N GLY A 76 16.29 -8.06 22.73
CA GLY A 76 16.02 -9.16 23.66
C GLY A 76 14.56 -9.31 24.10
N ALA A 77 13.89 -10.29 23.49
CA ALA A 77 13.10 -11.28 24.22
C ALA A 77 12.84 -12.48 23.29
N GLY A 78 13.53 -13.59 23.54
CA GLY A 78 13.19 -14.92 23.03
C GLY A 78 13.34 -15.11 21.51
N ALA A 79 14.43 -15.77 21.10
CA ALA A 79 14.43 -16.54 19.86
C ALA A 79 13.42 -17.70 20.01
N HIS A 80 12.12 -17.40 19.88
CA HIS A 80 11.16 -18.43 19.56
C HIS A 80 11.54 -18.96 18.19
N PRO A 81 11.66 -20.28 17.98
CA PRO A 81 11.74 -20.80 16.63
C PRO A 81 10.47 -20.31 15.94
N ARG A 82 10.64 -19.36 15.01
CA ARG A 82 9.60 -19.05 14.02
C ARG A 82 9.41 -20.38 13.29
N VAL A 83 8.39 -21.13 13.71
CA VAL A 83 7.82 -22.18 12.88
C VAL A 83 7.48 -21.43 11.61
N ALA A 84 8.32 -21.62 10.59
CA ALA A 84 7.99 -21.18 9.25
C ALA A 84 6.68 -21.92 8.98
N TRP A 85 5.57 -21.17 9.04
CA TRP A 85 4.32 -21.59 8.46
C TRP A 85 4.60 -21.65 6.96
N ARG A 86 5.25 -22.73 6.54
CA ARG A 86 5.25 -23.15 5.16
C ARG A 86 3.79 -23.45 4.91
N ASP A 87 3.11 -22.53 4.24
CA ASP A 87 1.91 -22.85 3.50
C ASP A 87 2.29 -23.95 2.51
N THR A 88 2.27 -25.19 2.97
CA THR A 88 2.23 -26.36 2.12
C THR A 88 0.81 -26.51 1.59
N PHE A 89 0.21 -25.42 1.11
CA PHE A 89 -0.84 -25.52 0.12
C PHE A 89 -0.15 -25.98 -1.15
N ARG A 90 -0.07 -27.29 -1.34
CA ARG A 90 0.26 -27.83 -2.65
C ARG A 90 -0.87 -27.37 -3.57
N LEU A 91 -0.60 -26.37 -4.39
CA LEU A 91 -1.47 -26.01 -5.50
C LEU A 91 -1.61 -27.26 -6.37
N ARG A 92 -2.77 -27.91 -6.29
CA ARG A 92 -3.11 -29.02 -7.17
C ARG A 92 -3.29 -28.40 -8.55
N ALA A 93 -2.49 -28.84 -9.53
CA ALA A 93 -2.72 -28.45 -10.92
C ALA A 93 -4.18 -28.75 -11.28
N SER A 94 -4.89 -27.75 -11.79
CA SER A 94 -6.25 -27.94 -12.29
C SER A 94 -6.21 -29.03 -13.36
N TRP A 95 -7.16 -29.97 -13.29
CA TRP A 95 -7.28 -31.03 -14.29
C TRP A 95 -7.74 -30.50 -15.65
N GLU A 96 -8.40 -29.34 -15.62
CA GLU A 96 -8.65 -28.52 -16.79
C GLU A 96 -7.32 -27.81 -17.12
N GLY A 97 -6.78 -28.06 -18.31
CA GLY A 97 -5.54 -27.45 -18.80
C GLY A 97 -5.56 -25.91 -18.76
N PRO A 98 -4.51 -25.21 -19.24
CA PRO A 98 -4.41 -23.76 -19.10
C PRO A 98 -5.65 -23.07 -19.68
N GLN A 99 -6.57 -22.67 -18.80
CA GLN A 99 -7.69 -21.82 -19.13
C GLN A 99 -7.05 -20.51 -19.60
N ARG A 100 -7.29 -20.12 -20.86
CA ARG A 100 -6.94 -18.77 -21.33
C ARG A 100 -7.84 -17.79 -20.61
N VAL A 101 -7.39 -17.42 -19.42
CA VAL A 101 -7.95 -16.38 -18.60
C VAL A 101 -7.59 -15.05 -19.28
N TYR A 102 -8.51 -14.53 -20.09
CA TYR A 102 -8.46 -13.13 -20.55
C TYR A 102 -8.95 -12.18 -19.45
N LEU A 103 -8.71 -12.47 -18.16
CA LEU A 103 -9.24 -11.71 -17.02
C LEU A 103 -8.26 -10.68 -16.48
N ILE A 104 -7.47 -10.05 -17.36
CA ILE A 104 -6.78 -8.84 -16.96
C ILE A 104 -7.60 -7.68 -17.50
N GLU A 105 -8.72 -7.39 -16.82
CA GLU A 105 -9.61 -6.25 -17.10
C GLU A 105 -8.85 -4.91 -17.06
N ARG A 106 -7.67 -4.88 -16.42
CA ARG A 106 -6.82 -3.69 -16.32
C ARG A 106 -5.33 -4.04 -16.42
N PRO A 107 -4.48 -3.23 -17.06
CA PRO A 107 -3.05 -3.48 -17.13
C PRO A 107 -2.41 -3.67 -15.73
N PRO A 108 -1.32 -4.47 -15.62
CA PRO A 108 -0.57 -4.62 -14.37
C PRO A 108 -0.16 -3.24 -13.85
N ARG A 109 -0.54 -2.92 -12.61
CA ARG A 109 -0.12 -1.68 -11.98
C ARG A 109 1.34 -1.85 -11.51
N ALA A 110 2.18 -0.87 -11.82
CA ALA A 110 3.60 -0.83 -11.46
C ALA A 110 3.81 -0.41 -10.01
#